data_AF-A0A7C5D7K9-F1
#
_entry.id   AF-A0A7C5D7K9-F1
#
_cell.length_a   1.000
_cell.length_b   1.000
_cell.length_c   1.000
_cell.angle_alpha   90.00
_cell.angle_beta   90.00
_cell.angle_gamma   90.00
#
_symmetry.space_group_name_H-M   'P 1'
#
loop_
_entity.id
_entity.type
_entity.pdbx_description
1 polymer ?
#
loop_
_entity_poly.entity_id
_entity_poly.type
_entity_poly.pdbx_seq_one_letter_code
_entity_poly.pdbx_strand_id
1 'polypeptide(L)' 'MNFKPYLALSAAAGSGKTFALSVRYISLLFMGESPTSILAATFTNKAAAEMRQRVVDSLRGLGENEAFLGAVSIESG' A
#
# COMPACT_ATOMS: atom_id res chain seq x y z
N MET A 1 0.10 -8.63 14.01
CA MET A 1 0.89 -8.73 12.77
C MET A 1 0.27 -9.77 11.85
N ASN A 2 -0.37 -9.37 10.74
CA ASN A 2 -1.01 -10.26 9.76
C ASN A 2 -0.31 -10.24 8.39
N PHE A 3 0.97 -9.88 8.38
CA PHE A 3 1.77 -9.79 7.16
C PHE A 3 1.96 -11.16 6.50
N LYS A 4 1.57 -11.28 5.23
CA LYS A 4 1.79 -12.49 4.42
C LYS A 4 2.92 -12.27 3.44
N PRO A 5 4.06 -12.99 3.49
CA PRO A 5 5.19 -12.77 2.57
C PRO A 5 4.79 -12.83 1.08
N TYR A 6 3.91 -13.76 0.74
CA TYR A 6 3.34 -13.90 -0.59
C TYR A 6 1.83 -13.63 -0.52
N LEU A 7 1.37 -12.64 -1.28
CA LEU A 7 -0.04 -12.25 -1.33
C LEU A 7 -0.49 -12.13 -2.78
N ALA A 8 -1.48 -12.93 -3.16
CA ALA A 8 -2.18 -12.80 -4.43
C ALA A 8 -3.60 -12.30 -4.16
N LEU A 9 -4.02 -11.26 -4.89
CA LEU A 9 -5.36 -10.69 -4.80
C LEU A 9 -6.10 -10.95 -6.10
N SER A 10 -7.11 -11.82 -6.05
CA SER A 10 -8.11 -11.88 -7.11
C SER A 10 -9.09 -10.73 -6.88
N ALA A 11 -9.36 -9.97 -7.93
CA ALA A 11 -10.05 -8.70 -7.74
C ALA A 11 -10.78 -8.26 -9.00
N ALA A 12 -12.10 -8.04 -8.88
CA ALA A 12 -12.94 -7.46 -9.92
C ALA A 12 -12.68 -5.96 -10.10
N ALA A 13 -13.28 -5.33 -11.10
CA ALA A 13 -13.27 -3.87 -11.22
C ALA A 13 -13.84 -3.24 -9.93
N GLY A 14 -13.23 -2.17 -9.43
CA GLY A 14 -13.68 -1.47 -8.22
C GLY A 14 -13.40 -2.17 -6.87
N SER A 15 -12.80 -3.36 -6.86
CA SER A 15 -12.61 -4.15 -5.63
C SER A 15 -11.46 -3.68 -4.71
N GLY A 16 -10.96 -2.45 -4.87
CA GLY A 16 -9.94 -1.90 -3.97
C GLY A 16 -8.49 -2.40 -4.16
N LYS A 17 -8.11 -2.97 -5.32
CA LYS A 17 -6.72 -3.42 -5.58
C LYS A 17 -5.67 -2.35 -5.29
N THR A 18 -5.91 -1.13 -5.77
CA THR A 18 -4.97 -0.02 -5.61
C THR A 18 -4.88 0.43 -4.15
N PHE A 19 -5.99 0.35 -3.40
CA PHE A 19 -5.98 0.57 -1.95
C PHE A 19 -5.12 -0.47 -1.25
N ALA A 20 -5.35 -1.76 -1.53
CA ALA A 20 -4.58 -2.86 -0.95
C ALA A 20 -3.07 -2.74 -1.24
N LEU A 21 -2.69 -2.35 -2.46
CA LEU A 21 -1.28 -2.12 -2.81
C LEU A 21 -0.66 -0.96 -2.02
N SER A 22 -1.43 0.10 -1.76
CA SER A 22 -0.98 1.27 -0.99
C SER A 22 -0.76 0.91 0.47
N VAL A 23 -1.74 0.22 1.07
CA VAL A 23 -1.64 -0.30 2.45
C VAL A 23 -0.40 -1.18 2.54
N ARG A 24 -0.25 -2.14 1.63
CA ARG A 24 0.89 -3.05 1.61
C ARG A 24 2.24 -2.34 1.57
N TYR A 25 2.40 -1.34 0.71
CA TYR A 25 3.63 -0.56 0.61
C TYR A 25 3.94 0.17 1.92
N ILE A 26 2.94 0.83 2.50
CA ILE A 26 3.11 1.60 3.74
C ILE A 26 3.35 0.67 4.94
N SER A 27 2.70 -0.50 5.00
CA SER A 27 2.94 -1.52 6.00
C SER A 27 4.42 -1.96 6.01
N LEU A 28 5.02 -2.18 4.83
CA LEU A 28 6.45 -2.51 4.72
C LEU A 28 7.35 -1.41 5.30
N LEU A 29 7.03 -0.14 5.03
CA LEU A 29 7.77 0.98 5.62
C LEU A 29 7.68 0.98 7.15
N PHE A 30 6.49 0.74 7.71
CA PHE A 30 6.31 0.65 9.16
C PHE A 30 6.96 -0.59 9.79
N MET A 31 7.18 -1.64 9.00
CA MET A 31 7.96 -2.80 9.40
C MET A 31 9.48 -2.56 9.34
N GLY A 32 9.92 -1.36 8.95
CA GLY A 32 11.33 -0.96 8.96
C GLY A 32 12.06 -1.12 7.62
N GLU A 33 11.35 -1.48 6.55
CA GLU A 33 11.96 -1.58 5.23
C GLU A 33 12.34 -0.20 4.67
N SER A 34 13.49 -0.14 3.99
CA SER A 34 13.89 1.06 3.26
C SER A 34 12.95 1.29 2.07
N PRO A 35 12.49 2.52 1.79
CA PRO A 35 11.76 2.80 0.57
C PRO A 35 12.50 2.36 -0.71
N THR A 36 13.83 2.32 -0.68
CA THR A 36 14.66 1.90 -1.81
C THR A 36 14.72 0.38 -1.99
N SER A 37 14.32 -0.43 -1.00
CA SER A 37 14.21 -1.90 -1.12
C SER A 37 12.84 -2.35 -1.66
N ILE A 38 11.86 -1.44 -1.78
CA ILE A 38 10.49 -1.77 -2.19
C ILE A 38 10.25 -1.36 -3.65
N LEU A 39 9.96 -2.34 -4.51
CA LEU A 39 9.59 -2.12 -5.91
C LEU A 39 8.08 -2.29 -6.12
N ALA A 40 7.40 -1.21 -6.51
CA ALA A 40 6.03 -1.27 -7.04
C ALA A 40 6.07 -1.13 -8.58
N ALA A 41 5.63 -2.17 -9.28
CA ALA A 41 5.57 -2.21 -10.75
C ALA A 41 4.13 -2.19 -11.26
N THR A 42 3.90 -1.50 -12.37
CA THR A 42 2.58 -1.36 -13.00
C THR A 42 2.70 -1.46 -14.52
N PHE A 43 1.59 -1.72 -15.21
CA PHE A 43 1.59 -1.90 -16.67
C PHE A 43 1.93 -0.62 -17.47
N THR A 44 1.73 0.57 -16.91
CA THR A 44 2.00 1.84 -17.60
C THR A 44 2.73 2.83 -16.71
N ASN A 45 3.50 3.74 -17.30
CA ASN A 45 4.15 4.83 -16.57
C ASN A 45 3.16 5.75 -15.85
N LYS A 46 1.98 5.96 -16.45
CA LYS A 46 0.90 6.74 -15.81
C LYS A 46 0.42 6.06 -14.53
N ALA A 47 0.14 4.77 -14.57
CA ALA A 47 -0.27 4.01 -13.38
C ALA A 47 0.83 4.00 -12.30
N ALA A 48 2.11 3.93 -12.70
CA ALA A 48 3.23 4.02 -11.76
C ALA A 48 3.30 5.39 -11.07
N ALA A 49 3.09 6.49 -11.82
CA ALA A 49 3.05 7.84 -11.27
C ALA A 49 1.86 8.03 -10.32
N GLU A 50 0.67 7.55 -10.71
CA GLU A 50 -0.52 7.56 -9.85
C GLU A 50 -0.32 6.75 -8.57
N MET A 51 0.35 5.59 -8.67
CA MET A 51 0.66 4.74 -7.53
C MET A 51 1.61 5.43 -6.56
N ARG A 52 2.66 6.08 -7.08
CA ARG A 52 3.60 6.87 -6.28
C ARG A 52 2.87 8.00 -5.55
N GLN A 53 2.07 8.77 -6.27
CA GLN A 53 1.33 9.90 -5.70
C GLN A 53 0.41 9.44 -4.57
N ARG A 54 -0.32 8.33 -4.79
CA ARG A 54 -1.19 7.74 -3.78
C ARG A 54 -0.46 7.33 -2.51
N VAL A 55 0.73 6.73 -2.60
CA VAL A 55 1.53 6.37 -1.42
C VAL A 55 1.91 7.63 -0.63
N VAL A 56 2.40 8.66 -1.33
CA VAL A 56 2.79 9.93 -0.71
C VAL A 56 1.59 10.62 -0.04
N ASP A 57 0.45 10.68 -0.71
CA ASP A 57 -0.75 11.32 -0.17
C ASP A 57 -1.34 10.53 1.00
N SER A 58 -1.31 9.19 0.94
CA SER A 58 -1.77 8.34 2.05
C SER A 58 -0.87 8.48 3.29
N LEU A 59 0.45 8.67 3.10
CA LEU A 59 1.37 8.98 4.21
C LEU A 59 1.10 10.36 4.81
N ARG A 60 0.84 11.38 3.97
CA ARG A 60 0.54 12.74 4.43
C ARG A 60 -0.76 12.81 5.23
N GLY A 61 -1.80 12.11 4.78
CA GLY A 61 -3.12 12.06 5.41
C GLY A 61 -3.33 10.84 6.33
N LEU A 62 -2.26 10.20 6.81
CA LEU A 62 -2.38 8.91 7.50
C LEU A 62 -3.29 8.95 8.73
N GLY A 63 -3.28 10.06 9.48
CA GLY A 63 -4.14 10.27 10.64
C GLY A 63 -5.58 10.69 10.30
N GLU A 64 -5.88 11.00 9.04
CA GLU A 64 -7.19 11.49 8.61
C GLU A 64 -8.11 10.36 8.14
N ASN A 65 -7.55 9.19 7.83
CA ASN A 65 -8.28 8.03 7.32
C ASN A 65 -8.13 6.84 8.27
N GLU A 66 -9.03 6.76 9.25
CA GLU A 66 -9.03 5.68 10.26
C GLU A 66 -9.10 4.28 9.65
N ALA A 67 -9.86 4.10 8.56
CA ALA A 67 -9.97 2.81 7.88
C ALA A 67 -8.63 2.39 7.24
N PHE A 68 -7.93 3.34 6.63
CA PHE A 68 -6.60 3.11 6.07
C PHE A 68 -5.57 2.83 7.17
N LEU A 69 -5.55 3.65 8.22
CA LEU A 69 -4.66 3.48 9.36
C LEU A 69 -4.87 2.12 10.05
N GLY A 70 -6.13 1.71 10.24
CA GLY A 70 -6.47 0.40 10.79
C GLY A 70 -5.97 -0.75 9.91
N ALA A 71 -6.11 -0.63 8.59
CA ALA A 71 -5.61 -1.64 7.66
C ALA A 71 -4.08 -1.76 7.70
N VAL A 72 -3.36 -0.63 7.73
CA VAL A 72 -1.89 -0.60 7.88
C VAL A 72 -1.49 -1.23 9.22
N SER A 73 -2.12 -0.82 10.32
CA SER A 73 -1.81 -1.33 11.67
C SER A 73 -1.98 -2.85 11.78
N ILE A 74 -3.06 -3.42 11.23
CA ILE A 74 -3.30 -4.87 11.22
C ILE A 74 -2.16 -5.61 10.49
N GLU A 75 -1.71 -5.05 9.37
CA GLU A 75 -0.71 -5.68 8.53
C GLU A 75 0.71 -5.52 9.09
N SER A 76 1.09 -4.30 9.52
CA SER A 76 2.42 -3.99 10.06
C SER A 76 2.66 -4.56 11.45
N GLY A 77 1.61 -4.86 12.23
CA GLY A 77 1.72 -5.39 13.59
C GLY A 77 1.63 -4.31 14.64
#